data_AF-A0A536WUE9-F1
#
_entry.id   AF-A0A536WUE9-F1
#
_cell.length_a   1.000
_cell.length_b   1.000
_cell.length_c   1.000
_cell.angle_alpha   90.00
_cell.angle_beta   90.00
_cell.angle_gamma   90.00
#
_symmetry.space_group_name_H-M   'P 1'
#
loop_
_entity.id
_entity.type
_entity.pdbx_description
1 polymer ?
#
loop_
_entity_poly.entity_id
_entity_poly.type
_entity_poly.pdbx_seq_one_letter_code
_entity_poly.pdbx_strand_id
1 'polypeptide(L)'
;METHMRRTLARHAALTLLLACAMNARAQDASSSASRVVSVTLHPGSAVVERVAQVAAGSKRLELIGLPIQFDAQSLRVYADPGIRVGEVSVLEQSATHSRSARVS
;
A
#
# COMPACT_ATOMS: atom_id res chain seq x y z
N MET A 1 -55.12 0.16 9.76
CA MET A 1 -54.24 1.22 9.21
C MET A 1 -52.80 1.18 9.77
N GLU A 2 -52.50 0.39 10.81
CA GLU A 2 -51.20 0.37 11.51
C GLU A 2 -50.14 -0.56 10.87
N THR A 3 -50.57 -1.53 10.07
CA THR A 3 -49.74 -2.59 9.49
C THR A 3 -48.92 -2.14 8.27
N HIS A 4 -49.37 -1.08 7.57
CA HIS A 4 -48.65 -0.51 6.43
C HIS A 4 -47.44 0.34 6.88
N MET A 5 -47.57 1.05 8.00
CA MET A 5 -46.53 1.96 8.53
C MET A 5 -45.33 1.20 9.10
N ARG A 6 -45.57 0.05 9.75
CA ARG A 6 -44.49 -0.82 10.26
C ARG A 6 -43.65 -1.43 9.13
N ARG A 7 -44.29 -1.73 7.98
CA ARG A 7 -43.63 -2.30 6.79
C ARG A 7 -42.79 -1.27 6.04
N THR A 8 -43.21 -0.01 6.00
CA THR A 8 -42.41 1.08 5.41
C THR A 8 -41.20 1.41 6.26
N LEU A 9 -41.33 1.50 7.60
CA LEU A 9 -40.19 1.78 8.49
C LEU A 9 -39.10 0.71 8.44
N ALA A 10 -39.48 -0.57 8.41
CA ALA A 10 -38.52 -1.68 8.30
C ALA A 10 -37.75 -1.68 6.96
N ARG A 11 -38.39 -1.26 5.87
CA ARG A 11 -37.77 -1.14 4.54
C ARG A 11 -36.75 0.00 4.48
N HIS A 12 -37.02 1.12 5.15
CA HIS A 12 -36.07 2.23 5.23
C HIS A 12 -34.86 1.89 6.10
N ALA A 13 -35.07 1.21 7.22
CA ALA A 13 -33.98 0.73 8.08
C ALA A 13 -33.07 -0.30 7.37
N ALA A 14 -33.66 -1.19 6.55
CA ALA A 14 -32.89 -2.14 5.75
C ALA A 14 -32.10 -1.45 4.62
N LEU A 15 -32.67 -0.42 3.99
CA LEU A 15 -32.01 0.33 2.92
C LEU A 15 -30.85 1.18 3.43
N THR A 16 -30.99 1.83 4.59
CA THR A 16 -29.89 2.60 5.20
C THR A 16 -28.76 1.71 5.72
N LEU A 17 -29.08 0.51 6.22
CA LEU A 17 -28.07 -0.44 6.69
C LEU A 17 -27.21 -1.01 5.53
N LEU A 18 -27.81 -1.25 4.36
CA LEU A 18 -27.08 -1.71 3.17
C LEU A 18 -26.17 -0.61 2.59
N LEU A 19 -26.59 0.66 2.64
CA LEU A 19 -25.78 1.78 2.14
C LEU A 19 -24.54 2.05 3.02
N ALA A 20 -24.64 1.84 4.34
CA ALA A 20 -23.51 2.01 5.26
C ALA A 20 -22.44 0.91 5.11
N CYS A 21 -22.82 -0.30 4.67
CA CYS A 21 -21.87 -1.41 4.53
C CYS A 21 -20.97 -1.27 3.28
N ALA A 22 -21.42 -0.58 2.23
CA ALA A 22 -20.66 -0.43 0.98
C ALA A 22 -19.44 0.53 1.10
N MET A 23 -19.40 1.39 2.12
CA MET A 23 -18.32 2.37 2.31
C MET A 23 -17.05 1.81 2.97
N ASN A 24 -17.13 0.63 3.58
CA ASN A 24 -15.99 0.02 4.29
C ASN A 24 -15.18 -0.96 3.43
N ALA A 25 -15.47 -1.09 2.14
CA ALA A 25 -14.64 -1.84 1.18
C ALA A 25 -13.40 -1.05 0.74
N ARG A 26 -12.69 -0.43 1.69
CA ARG A 26 -11.30 -0.06 1.49
C ARG A 26 -10.48 -1.22 2.00
N ALA A 27 -10.10 -2.11 1.09
CA ALA A 27 -9.11 -3.15 1.34
C ALA A 27 -7.86 -2.48 1.94
N GLN A 28 -7.73 -2.58 3.26
CA GLN A 28 -6.54 -2.17 3.98
C GLN A 28 -5.48 -3.26 3.76
N ASP A 29 -4.85 -3.23 2.58
CA ASP A 29 -3.45 -3.68 2.47
C ASP A 29 -2.57 -2.58 3.10
N ALA A 30 -2.78 -2.35 4.39
CA ALA A 30 -1.96 -1.51 5.24
C ALA A 30 -0.90 -2.37 5.94
N SER A 31 -0.38 -3.38 5.24
CA SER A 31 0.81 -4.11 5.68
C SER A 31 2.05 -3.31 5.28
N SER A 32 2.27 -2.22 6.02
CA SER A 32 3.56 -1.64 6.40
C SER A 32 4.69 -1.51 5.36
N SER A 33 4.42 -0.95 4.18
CA SER A 33 5.45 -0.21 3.45
C SER A 33 4.84 1.06 2.89
N ALA A 34 5.49 2.20 3.10
CA ALA A 34 5.12 3.44 2.41
C ALA A 34 5.19 3.30 0.87
N SER A 35 5.76 2.20 0.36
CA SER A 35 5.99 1.90 -1.04
C SER A 35 5.23 0.64 -1.51
N ARG A 36 4.46 0.77 -2.59
CA ARG A 36 3.70 -0.32 -3.25
C ARG A 36 4.38 -0.71 -4.56
N VAL A 37 4.56 -2.02 -4.80
CA VAL A 37 4.97 -2.55 -6.10
C VAL A 37 3.83 -2.39 -7.11
N VAL A 38 4.09 -1.74 -8.24
CA VAL A 38 3.10 -1.49 -9.30
C VAL A 38 3.42 -2.21 -10.60
N SER A 39 4.68 -2.56 -10.83
CA SER A 39 5.11 -3.27 -12.03
C SER A 39 6.40 -4.04 -11.74
N VAL A 40 6.53 -5.19 -12.41
CA VAL A 40 7.73 -6.04 -12.36
C VAL A 40 8.01 -6.50 -13.78
N THR A 41 9.18 -6.13 -14.29
CA THR A 41 9.70 -6.60 -15.58
C THR A 41 10.84 -7.58 -15.34
N LEU A 42 10.69 -8.82 -15.81
CA LEU A 42 11.68 -9.87 -15.61
C LEU A 42 12.64 -9.96 -16.80
N HIS A 43 13.92 -10.14 -16.50
CA HIS A 43 14.98 -10.43 -17.45
C HIS A 43 15.72 -11.70 -17.01
N PRO A 44 16.46 -12.37 -17.91
CA PRO A 44 17.38 -13.42 -17.49
C PRO A 44 18.35 -12.89 -16.41
N GLY A 45 18.31 -13.48 -15.21
CA GLY A 45 19.20 -13.14 -14.09
C GLY A 45 18.89 -11.85 -13.34
N SER A 46 17.87 -11.07 -13.71
CA SER A 46 17.52 -9.82 -13.01
C SER A 46 16.05 -9.45 -13.17
N ALA A 47 15.56 -8.54 -12.33
CA ALA A 47 14.24 -7.96 -12.46
C ALA A 47 14.29 -6.45 -12.22
N VAL A 48 13.50 -5.71 -12.98
CA VAL A 48 13.20 -4.30 -12.70
C VAL A 48 11.89 -4.26 -11.94
N VAL A 49 11.90 -3.67 -10.75
CA VAL A 49 10.72 -3.52 -9.89
C VAL A 49 10.39 -2.04 -9.77
N GLU A 50 9.21 -1.66 -10.24
CA GLU A 50 8.70 -0.30 -10.11
C GLU A 50 7.81 -0.22 -8.87
N ARG A 51 8.08 0.78 -8.04
CA ARG A 51 7.31 1.03 -6.83
C ARG A 51 6.91 2.49 -6.71
N VAL A 52 5.72 2.72 -6.17
CA VAL A 52 5.20 4.06 -5.88
C VAL A 52 4.98 4.23 -4.39
N ALA A 53 5.31 5.41 -3.87
CA ALA A 53 5.15 5.74 -2.46
C ALA A 53 4.50 7.12 -2.32
N GLN A 54 3.60 7.26 -1.36
CA GLN A 54 3.09 8.57 -0.99
C GLN A 54 4.05 9.21 0.01
N VAL A 55 4.55 10.39 -0.32
CA VAL A 55 5.54 11.12 0.50
C VAL A 55 4.92 12.44 0.94
N ALA A 56 4.86 12.65 2.25
CA ALA A 56 4.39 13.92 2.78
C ALA A 56 5.40 15.04 2.48
N ALA A 57 4.91 16.27 2.25
CA ALA A 57 5.78 17.41 2.03
C ALA A 57 6.74 17.60 3.23
N GLY A 58 8.03 17.79 2.93
CA GLY A 58 9.07 17.94 3.95
C GLY A 58 9.61 16.63 4.53
N SER A 59 9.09 15.45 4.13
CA SER A 59 9.68 14.16 4.50
C SER A 59 11.10 14.03 3.92
N LYS A 60 12.04 13.55 4.76
CA LYS A 60 13.45 13.36 4.39
C LYS A 60 13.88 11.90 4.32
N ARG A 61 13.01 10.97 4.71
CA ARG A 61 13.29 9.54 4.76
C ARG A 61 12.09 8.76 4.26
N LEU A 62 12.37 7.75 3.45
CA LEU A 62 11.42 6.75 2.99
C LEU A 62 12.02 5.38 3.31
N GLU A 63 11.29 4.57 4.06
CA GLU A 63 11.70 3.20 4.38
C GLU A 63 11.11 2.22 3.34
N LEU A 64 11.98 1.43 2.72
CA LEU A 64 11.61 0.39 1.78
C LEU A 64 11.82 -0.96 2.44
N ILE A 65 10.74 -1.69 2.66
CA ILE A 65 10.78 -3.03 3.27
C ILE A 65 10.70 -4.13 2.21
N GLY A 66 11.14 -5.32 2.59
CA GLY A 66 11.10 -6.50 1.71
C GLY A 66 12.01 -6.36 0.49
N LEU A 67 13.15 -5.68 0.65
CA LEU A 67 14.21 -5.68 -0.33
C LEU A 67 14.97 -7.02 -0.33
N PRO A 68 15.58 -7.41 -1.45
CA PRO A 68 16.48 -8.55 -1.49
C PRO A 68 17.63 -8.38 -0.50
N ILE A 69 18.13 -9.50 0.03
CA ILE A 69 19.29 -9.53 0.94
C ILE A 69 20.53 -8.88 0.30
N GLN A 70 20.65 -8.99 -1.04
CA GLN A 70 21.72 -8.41 -1.84
C GLN A 70 21.19 -7.21 -2.61
N PHE A 71 20.78 -6.16 -1.91
CA PHE A 71 20.32 -4.92 -2.53
C PHE A 71 21.52 -4.03 -2.89
N ASP A 72 21.61 -3.63 -4.15
CA ASP A 72 22.62 -2.67 -4.63
C ASP A 72 22.01 -1.27 -4.76
N ALA A 73 22.54 -0.31 -4.01
CA ALA A 73 22.05 1.07 -4.01
C ALA A 73 22.27 1.78 -5.36
N GLN A 74 23.27 1.39 -6.14
CA GLN A 74 23.53 2.01 -7.46
C GLN A 74 22.47 1.63 -8.51
N SER A 75 21.76 0.53 -8.29
CA SER A 75 20.63 0.11 -9.13
C SER A 75 19.35 0.94 -8.91
N LEU A 76 19.25 1.68 -7.80
CA LEU A 76 18.08 2.46 -7.44
C LEU A 76 17.95 3.73 -8.29
N ARG A 77 16.78 3.92 -8.89
CA ARG A 77 16.40 5.17 -9.55
C ARG A 77 15.16 5.75 -8.88
N VAL A 78 15.19 7.04 -8.59
CA VAL A 78 14.10 7.76 -7.94
C VAL A 78 13.49 8.74 -8.93
N TYR A 79 12.17 8.65 -9.09
CA TYR A 79 11.37 9.57 -9.86
C TYR A 79 10.34 10.19 -8.92
N ALA A 80 9.93 11.43 -9.21
CA ALA A 80 8.90 12.11 -8.44
C ALA A 80 7.83 12.68 -9.37
N ASP A 81 6.64 12.81 -8.82
CA ASP A 81 5.50 13.40 -9.53
C ASP A 81 5.79 14.86 -9.91
N PRO A 82 5.10 15.39 -10.94
CA PRO A 82 5.25 16.78 -11.36
C PRO A 82 5.11 17.76 -10.20
N GLY A 83 6.05 18.71 -10.11
CA GLY A 83 6.08 19.72 -9.04
C GLY A 83 6.86 19.31 -7.79
N ILE A 84 7.28 18.04 -7.68
CA ILE A 84 8.16 17.56 -6.60
C ILE A 84 9.61 17.61 -7.08
N ARG A 85 10.50 18.21 -6.26
CA ARG A 85 11.95 18.21 -6.51
C ARG A 85 12.62 17.20 -5.60
N VAL A 86 13.35 16.27 -6.20
CA VAL A 86 14.19 15.32 -5.47
C VAL A 86 15.58 15.93 -5.33
N GLY A 87 16.07 15.99 -4.09
CA GLY A 87 17.43 16.41 -3.79
C GLY A 87 18.43 15.26 -3.94
N GLU A 88 19.54 15.35 -3.21
CA GLU A 88 20.48 14.24 -3.09
C GLU A 88 19.80 13.03 -2.41
N VAL A 89 20.07 11.83 -2.94
CA VAL A 89 19.49 10.58 -2.46
C VAL A 89 20.60 9.72 -1.89
N SER A 90 20.52 9.49 -0.58
CA SER A 90 21.38 8.58 0.15
C SER A 90 20.59 7.35 0.62
N VAL A 91 21.20 6.18 0.52
CA VAL A 91 20.60 4.92 0.98
C VAL A 91 21.19 4.55 2.33
N LEU A 92 20.31 4.26 3.29
CA LEU A 92 20.68 3.72 4.59
C LEU A 92 20.16 2.29 4.67
N GLU A 93 21.07 1.33 4.75
CA GLU A 93 20.69 -0.06 4.98
C GLU A 93 20.25 -0.23 6.44
N GLN A 94 19.08 -0.81 6.65
CA GLN A 94 18.59 -1.23 7.96
C GLN A 94 18.57 -2.76 7.98
N SER A 95 19.45 -3.36 8.75
CA SER A 95 19.53 -4.81 8.86
C SER A 95 18.24 -5.37 9.47
N ALA A 96 17.46 -6.10 8.67
CA ALA A 96 16.26 -6.77 9.15
C ALA A 96 16.58 -8.23 9.54
N THR A 97 16.30 -8.61 10.78
CA THR A 97 16.33 -10.01 11.20
C THR A 97 15.22 -10.78 10.47
N HIS A 98 15.58 -11.80 9.70
CA HIS A 98 14.64 -12.64 8.97
C HIS A 98 13.72 -13.40 9.95
N SER A 99 12.50 -12.89 10.14
CA SER A 99 11.41 -13.70 10.70
C SER A 99 10.86 -14.56 9.58
N ARG A 100 11.39 -15.79 9.45
CA ARG A 100 10.83 -16.79 8.54
C ARG A 100 9.41 -17.12 9.02
N SER A 101 8.40 -16.50 8.43
CA SER A 101 7.00 -16.87 8.63
C SER A 101 6.87 -18.35 8.27
N ALA A 102 6.57 -19.18 9.26
CA ALA A 102 6.30 -20.59 9.08
C ALA A 102 5.11 -20.69 8.11
N ARG A 103 5.41 -21.05 6.86
CA ARG A 103 4.38 -21.35 5.87
C ARG A 103 3.55 -22.51 6.44
N VAL A 104 2.25 -22.27 6.50
CA VAL A 104 1.19 -23.13 7.01
C VAL A 104 1.35 -24.60 6.59
N SER A 105 1.14 -25.47 7.57
CA SER A 105 1.03 -26.93 7.41
C SER A 105 -0.25 -27.33 6.70
#